data_AF-A0A5R9NN30-F1
#
_entry.id   AF-A0A5R9NN30-F1
#
_cell.length_a   1.000
_cell.length_b   1.000
_cell.length_c   1.000
_cell.angle_alpha   90.00
_cell.angle_beta   90.00
_cell.angle_gamma   90.00
#
_symmetry.space_group_name_H-M   'P 1'
#
loop_
_entity.id
_entity.type
_entity.pdbx_description
1 polymer ?
#
loop_
_entity_poly.entity_id
_entity_poly.type
_entity_poly.pdbx_seq_one_letter_code
_entity_poly.pdbx_strand_id
1 'polypeptide(L)'
;MSEQPFLFGDGWIEVKDGNDTARALFDRHYSRYLYADGRKPKIFVGPGEKLVLLTTDAKALCVWRKFISADGQDGVNCAIFRNESDQRASDLMQSAMTVAWQRWPGERLYTYIDTYQVPPTIVRGNPVWGYCFRKAGWRFCGVSKTRKLIIMEAFAA
;
A
#
# COMPACT_ATOMS: atom_id res chain seq x y z
N MET A 1 -10.01 23.14 13.95
CA MET A 1 -10.31 21.70 14.06
C MET A 1 -10.91 21.27 12.73
N SER A 2 -10.21 20.42 11.96
CA SER A 2 -10.81 19.79 10.78
C SER A 2 -11.52 18.55 11.31
N GLU A 3 -12.82 18.67 11.59
CA GLU A 3 -13.61 17.52 11.99
C GLU A 3 -13.49 16.46 10.88
N GLN A 4 -13.02 15.29 11.29
CA GLN A 4 -12.95 14.14 10.40
C GLN A 4 -14.34 13.49 10.39
N PRO A 5 -14.81 12.99 9.25
CA PRO A 5 -15.98 12.13 9.27
C PRO A 5 -15.65 10.98 10.21
N PHE A 6 -16.47 10.83 11.25
CA PHE A 6 -16.56 9.60 12.00
C PHE A 6 -16.56 8.43 11.01
N LEU A 7 -15.78 7.38 11.30
CA LEU A 7 -15.65 6.20 10.44
C LEU A 7 -16.96 5.39 10.42
N PHE A 8 -18.03 5.96 9.86
CA PHE A 8 -19.32 5.31 9.68
C PHE A 8 -19.36 4.66 8.30
N GLY A 9 -19.56 3.36 8.24
CA GLY A 9 -19.66 2.57 7.01
C GLY A 9 -18.92 1.24 7.10
N ASP A 10 -18.96 0.48 6.00
CA ASP A 10 -18.19 -0.74 5.81
C ASP A 10 -17.08 -0.50 4.78
N GLY A 11 -15.93 -1.14 4.98
CA GLY A 11 -14.83 -1.14 4.00
C GLY A 11 -13.84 0.02 4.15
N TRP A 12 -13.41 0.57 3.00
CA TRP A 12 -12.35 1.56 2.91
C TRP A 12 -12.89 2.99 2.98
N ILE A 13 -12.33 3.80 3.87
CA ILE A 13 -12.61 5.23 3.98
C ILE A 13 -11.40 6.01 3.48
N GLU A 14 -11.63 6.91 2.53
CA GLU A 14 -10.61 7.85 2.09
C GLU A 14 -10.34 8.89 3.17
N VAL A 15 -9.07 9.02 3.55
CA VAL A 15 -8.60 10.00 4.52
C VAL A 15 -7.55 10.92 3.89
N LYS A 16 -7.32 12.08 4.50
CA LYS A 16 -6.28 13.00 4.05
C LYS A 16 -4.88 12.46 4.40
N ASP A 17 -3.89 12.74 3.55
CA ASP A 17 -2.48 12.56 3.92
C ASP A 17 -2.15 13.41 5.15
N GLY A 18 -1.49 12.80 6.14
CA GLY A 18 -1.28 13.39 7.46
C GLY A 18 -2.45 13.19 8.44
N ASN A 19 -3.40 12.30 8.15
CA ASN A 19 -4.31 11.74 9.14
C ASN A 19 -3.51 10.97 10.21
N ASP A 20 -3.74 11.28 11.49
CA ASP A 20 -2.96 10.73 12.61
C ASP A 20 -3.15 9.22 12.78
N THR A 21 -4.36 8.69 12.51
CA THR A 21 -4.67 7.26 12.58
C THR A 21 -3.97 6.47 11.47
N ALA A 22 -4.06 6.94 10.23
CA ALA A 22 -3.31 6.37 9.11
C ALA A 22 -1.80 6.46 9.37
N ARG A 23 -1.34 7.56 9.96
CA ARG A 23 0.06 7.72 10.34
C ARG A 23 0.49 6.70 11.38
N ALA A 24 -0.32 6.42 12.40
CA ALA A 24 0.01 5.42 13.39
C ALA A 24 0.29 4.05 12.75
N LEU A 25 -0.53 3.62 11.78
CA LEU A 25 -0.28 2.40 11.01
C LEU A 25 0.99 2.50 10.16
N PHE A 26 1.21 3.64 9.47
CA PHE A 26 2.41 3.84 8.65
C PHE A 26 3.70 3.84 9.46
N ASP A 27 3.72 4.39 10.68
CA ASP A 27 4.90 4.40 11.54
C ASP A 27 5.37 2.98 11.93
N ARG A 28 4.48 1.98 11.82
CA ARG A 28 4.79 0.55 12.03
C ARG A 28 5.06 -0.20 10.73
N HIS A 29 5.01 0.46 9.58
CA HIS A 29 5.27 -0.16 8.28
C HIS A 29 6.78 -0.19 7.98
N TYR A 30 7.28 -1.28 7.42
CA TYR A 30 8.72 -1.48 7.18
C TYR A 30 9.34 -0.46 6.21
N SER A 31 8.54 0.16 5.35
CA SER A 31 9.02 1.19 4.42
C SER A 31 9.22 2.56 5.09
N ARG A 32 8.85 2.71 6.36
CA ARG A 32 9.00 3.96 7.11
C ARG A 32 10.48 4.34 7.23
N TYR A 33 10.84 5.50 6.69
CA TYR A 33 12.19 6.05 6.81
C TYR A 33 12.40 6.81 8.13
N LEU A 34 13.31 6.35 8.98
CA LEU A 34 13.68 7.06 10.21
C LEU A 34 14.74 8.13 9.89
N TYR A 35 14.40 9.40 10.08
CA TYR A 35 15.32 10.50 9.86
C TYR A 35 16.32 10.60 11.02
N ALA A 36 17.60 10.83 10.70
CA ALA A 36 18.67 10.93 11.69
C ALA A 36 18.48 12.10 12.68
N ASP A 37 17.80 13.17 12.26
CA ASP A 37 17.45 14.34 13.09
C ASP A 37 16.19 14.13 13.95
N GLY A 38 15.58 12.94 13.89
CA GLY A 38 14.38 12.60 14.66
C GLY A 38 13.07 13.22 14.13
N ARG A 39 13.10 13.95 13.02
CA ARG A 39 11.89 14.61 12.51
C ARG A 39 10.82 13.59 12.12
N LYS A 40 9.56 13.94 12.38
CA LYS A 40 8.37 13.17 12.01
C LYS A 40 7.47 14.04 11.13
N PRO A 41 7.75 14.13 9.81
CA PRO A 41 6.96 14.97 8.91
C PRO A 41 5.50 14.55 8.98
N LYS A 42 4.53 15.49 8.96
CA LYS A 42 3.12 15.13 9.09
C LYS A 42 2.61 14.33 7.87
N ILE A 43 2.91 14.82 6.68
CA ILE A 43 2.64 14.14 5.41
C ILE A 43 3.64 13.01 5.15
N PHE A 44 3.18 11.91 4.56
CA PHE A 44 4.02 10.70 4.40
C PHE A 44 3.95 10.00 3.04
N VAL A 45 3.06 10.43 2.13
CA VAL A 45 2.92 9.79 0.81
C VAL A 45 3.90 10.33 -0.23
N GLY A 46 4.32 11.60 -0.09
CA GLY A 46 5.15 12.30 -1.08
C GLY A 46 4.32 13.00 -2.18
N PRO A 47 4.98 13.66 -3.16
CA PRO A 47 4.32 14.45 -4.19
C PRO A 47 3.61 13.59 -5.26
N GLY A 48 2.62 14.16 -5.95
CA GLY A 48 1.79 13.48 -6.95
C GLY A 48 0.34 13.31 -6.51
N GLU A 49 -0.46 12.63 -7.34
CA GLU A 49 -1.81 12.25 -6.94
C GLU A 49 -1.74 11.08 -5.95
N LYS A 50 -2.66 11.07 -4.99
CA LYS A 50 -2.65 10.10 -3.90
C LYS A 50 -4.04 9.76 -3.42
N LEU A 51 -4.15 8.55 -2.90
CA LEU A 51 -5.35 8.01 -2.28
C LEU A 51 -4.93 7.25 -1.03
N VAL A 52 -5.35 7.73 0.14
CA VAL A 52 -5.05 7.10 1.44
C VAL A 52 -6.33 6.49 1.95
N LEU A 53 -6.34 5.16 2.06
CA LEU A 53 -7.49 4.38 2.47
C LEU A 53 -7.23 3.77 3.86
N LEU A 54 -8.17 3.99 4.77
CA LEU A 54 -8.18 3.41 6.10
C LEU A 54 -9.45 2.58 6.26
N THR A 55 -9.37 1.38 6.83
CA THR A 55 -10.59 0.64 7.17
C THR A 55 -11.36 1.31 8.28
N THR A 56 -12.67 1.04 8.36
CA THR A 56 -13.56 1.63 9.38
C THR A 56 -13.17 1.27 10.81
N ASP A 57 -12.56 0.11 11.02
CA ASP A 57 -11.97 -0.33 12.29
C ASP A 57 -10.57 0.26 12.58
N ALA A 58 -10.03 1.07 11.66
CA ALA A 58 -8.70 1.67 11.73
C ALA A 58 -7.54 0.66 11.90
N LYS A 59 -7.73 -0.60 11.45
CA LYS A 59 -6.71 -1.66 11.55
C LYS A 59 -5.99 -1.97 10.25
N ALA A 60 -6.45 -1.47 9.10
CA ALA A 60 -5.74 -1.61 7.83
C ALA A 60 -5.60 -0.28 7.10
N LEU A 61 -4.46 -0.13 6.43
CA LEU A 61 -4.05 1.05 5.66
C LEU A 61 -3.62 0.59 4.27
N CYS A 62 -4.16 1.22 3.24
CA CYS A 62 -3.69 1.09 1.87
C CYS A 62 -3.45 2.48 1.28
N VAL A 63 -2.28 2.71 0.69
CA VAL A 63 -1.92 3.99 0.09
C VAL A 63 -1.51 3.79 -1.36
N TRP A 64 -2.19 4.51 -2.23
CA TRP A 64 -1.90 4.58 -3.65
C TRP A 64 -1.30 5.93 -4.00
N ARG A 65 -0.35 5.94 -4.93
CA ARG A 65 0.32 7.14 -5.41
C ARG A 65 0.57 7.05 -6.91
N LYS A 66 0.13 8.06 -7.65
CA LYS A 66 0.45 8.25 -9.07
C LYS A 66 1.42 9.43 -9.21
N PHE A 67 2.61 9.15 -9.73
CA PHE A 67 3.71 10.12 -9.79
C PHE A 67 4.70 9.73 -10.90
N ILE A 68 5.52 10.69 -11.32
CA ILE A 68 6.60 10.44 -12.28
C ILE A 68 7.70 9.65 -11.57
N SER A 69 7.89 8.39 -11.95
CA SER A 69 8.92 7.54 -11.35
C SER A 69 10.29 7.71 -11.99
N ALA A 70 11.33 7.81 -11.17
CA ALA A 70 12.73 7.87 -11.62
C ALA A 70 13.27 6.51 -12.10
N ASP A 71 12.60 5.40 -11.79
CA ASP A 71 12.99 4.05 -12.20
C ASP A 71 12.23 3.54 -13.42
N GLY A 72 11.45 4.42 -14.07
CA GLY A 72 10.72 4.14 -15.30
C GLY A 72 9.46 3.30 -15.12
N GLN A 73 8.98 3.08 -13.88
CA GLN A 73 7.64 2.51 -13.68
C GLN A 73 6.56 3.50 -14.11
N ASP A 74 5.56 2.97 -14.83
CA ASP A 74 4.35 3.69 -15.21
C ASP A 74 3.11 3.03 -14.58
N GLY A 75 2.12 3.86 -14.24
CA GLY A 75 0.91 3.48 -13.51
C GLY A 75 0.82 4.00 -12.07
N VAL A 76 0.00 3.36 -11.26
CA VAL A 76 -0.29 3.73 -9.86
C VAL A 76 0.43 2.79 -8.89
N ASN A 77 1.24 3.37 -8.02
CA ASN A 77 1.99 2.63 -7.02
C ASN A 77 1.16 2.37 -5.75
N CYS A 78 1.03 1.10 -5.33
CA CYS A 78 0.66 0.76 -3.96
C CYS A 78 1.89 0.96 -3.07
N ALA A 79 1.99 2.17 -2.49
CA ALA A 79 3.16 2.61 -1.72
C ALA A 79 3.20 2.01 -0.31
N ILE A 80 2.01 1.79 0.27
CA ILE A 80 1.86 1.23 1.62
C ILE A 80 0.68 0.27 1.60
N PHE A 81 0.88 -0.93 2.14
CA PHE A 81 -0.22 -1.82 2.50
C PHE A 81 0.09 -2.48 3.83
N ARG A 82 -0.77 -2.24 4.82
CA ARG A 82 -0.65 -2.80 6.16
C ARG A 82 -2.00 -3.29 6.63
N ASN A 83 -2.04 -4.51 7.15
CA ASN A 83 -3.23 -5.08 7.78
C ASN A 83 -2.85 -5.58 9.18
N GLU A 84 -3.47 -5.02 10.21
CA GLU A 84 -3.41 -5.45 11.61
C GLU A 84 -4.77 -5.97 12.10
N SER A 85 -5.73 -6.18 11.19
CA SER A 85 -7.04 -6.77 11.48
C SER A 85 -7.04 -8.29 11.25
N ASP A 86 -8.13 -8.94 11.66
CA ASP A 86 -8.37 -10.36 11.39
C ASP A 86 -8.92 -10.62 9.98
N GLN A 87 -9.17 -9.57 9.19
CA GLN A 87 -9.67 -9.70 7.83
C GLN A 87 -8.60 -10.28 6.91
N ARG A 88 -9.03 -11.05 5.90
CA ARG A 88 -8.12 -11.65 4.93
C ARG A 88 -7.43 -10.57 4.09
N ALA A 89 -6.11 -10.47 4.20
CA ALA A 89 -5.31 -9.44 3.53
C ALA A 89 -5.50 -9.38 2.01
N SER A 90 -5.74 -10.51 1.33
CA SER A 90 -6.00 -10.53 -0.12
C SER A 90 -7.36 -9.94 -0.49
N ASP A 91 -8.35 -9.96 0.41
CA ASP A 91 -9.69 -9.39 0.15
C ASP A 91 -9.69 -7.89 0.37
N LEU A 92 -8.98 -7.45 1.42
CA LEU A 92 -8.66 -6.05 1.64
C LEU A 92 -7.89 -5.46 0.44
N MET A 93 -6.90 -6.18 -0.09
CA MET A 93 -6.17 -5.75 -1.28
C MET A 93 -7.07 -5.67 -2.52
N GLN A 94 -7.89 -6.69 -2.80
CA GLN A 94 -8.82 -6.66 -3.94
C GLN A 94 -9.81 -5.49 -3.87
N SER A 95 -10.42 -5.27 -2.70
CA SER A 95 -11.33 -4.13 -2.51
C SER A 95 -10.61 -2.78 -2.62
N ALA A 96 -9.37 -2.67 -2.13
CA ALA A 96 -8.56 -1.46 -2.29
C ALA A 96 -8.21 -1.20 -3.76
N MET A 97 -7.94 -2.26 -4.55
CA MET A 97 -7.69 -2.16 -5.99
C MET A 97 -8.93 -1.65 -6.73
N THR A 98 -10.13 -2.11 -6.36
CA THR A 98 -11.38 -1.57 -6.92
C THR A 98 -11.49 -0.07 -6.72
N VAL A 99 -11.19 0.42 -5.51
CA VAL A 99 -11.22 1.86 -5.20
C VAL A 99 -10.13 2.62 -5.97
N ALA A 100 -8.95 2.03 -6.14
CA ALA A 100 -7.88 2.60 -6.95
C ALA A 100 -8.25 2.72 -8.44
N TRP A 101 -8.85 1.69 -9.04
CA TRP A 101 -9.29 1.74 -10.44
C TRP A 101 -10.52 2.61 -10.67
N GLN A 102 -11.36 2.81 -9.67
CA GLN A 102 -12.40 3.85 -9.74
C GLN A 102 -11.79 5.25 -9.82
N ARG A 103 -10.71 5.49 -9.05
CA ARG A 103 -10.00 6.78 -9.07
C ARG A 103 -9.17 6.97 -10.34
N TRP A 104 -8.50 5.92 -10.80
CA TRP A 104 -7.66 5.92 -12.00
C TRP A 104 -8.02 4.74 -12.92
N PRO A 105 -9.08 4.87 -13.73
CA PRO A 105 -9.54 3.81 -14.62
C PRO A 105 -8.47 3.41 -15.66
N GLY A 106 -8.32 2.11 -15.89
CA GLY A 106 -7.40 1.56 -16.90
C GLY A 106 -5.91 1.60 -16.51
N GLU A 107 -5.55 2.18 -15.37
CA GLU A 107 -4.16 2.24 -14.94
C GLU A 107 -3.62 0.88 -14.48
N ARG A 108 -2.35 0.64 -14.80
CA ARG A 108 -1.55 -0.43 -14.20
C ARG A 108 -1.36 -0.14 -12.72
N LEU A 109 -1.56 -1.14 -11.87
CA LEU A 109 -1.17 -1.07 -10.46
C LEU A 109 0.17 -1.77 -10.27
N TYR A 110 1.08 -1.20 -9.47
CA TYR A 110 2.36 -1.83 -9.16
C TYR A 110 2.79 -1.60 -7.71
N THR A 111 3.68 -2.44 -7.20
CA THR A 111 4.22 -2.33 -5.84
C THR A 111 5.63 -2.89 -5.76
N TYR A 112 6.33 -2.56 -4.67
CA TYR A 112 7.65 -3.08 -4.35
C TYR A 112 7.63 -3.81 -3.00
N ILE A 113 8.20 -5.00 -2.96
CA ILE A 113 8.29 -5.81 -1.75
C ILE A 113 9.76 -5.98 -1.38
N ASP A 114 10.10 -5.56 -0.17
CA ASP A 114 11.44 -5.72 0.39
C ASP A 114 11.55 -7.07 1.11
N THR A 115 12.20 -8.03 0.45
CA THR A 115 12.34 -9.40 0.95
C THR A 115 13.23 -9.52 2.18
N TYR A 116 14.02 -8.48 2.50
CA TYR A 116 14.86 -8.44 3.69
C TYR A 116 14.10 -7.91 4.92
N GLN A 117 13.00 -7.19 4.70
CA GLN A 117 12.20 -6.58 5.77
C GLN A 117 10.91 -7.34 6.07
N VAL A 118 10.40 -8.13 5.11
CA VAL A 118 9.14 -8.86 5.24
C VAL A 118 9.39 -10.37 5.17
N PRO A 119 8.94 -11.16 6.17
CA PRO A 119 9.07 -12.60 6.13
C PRO A 119 8.19 -13.20 5.01
N PRO A 120 8.65 -14.28 4.35
CA PRO A 120 7.83 -14.98 3.37
C PRO A 120 6.68 -15.74 4.03
N THR A 121 5.62 -15.99 3.28
CA THR A 121 4.63 -17.02 3.61
C THR A 121 5.13 -18.37 3.09
N ILE A 122 5.11 -19.42 3.92
CA ILE A 122 5.49 -20.76 3.48
C ILE A 122 4.29 -21.42 2.79
N VAL A 123 4.45 -21.75 1.51
CA VAL A 123 3.42 -22.40 0.68
C VAL A 123 3.99 -23.70 0.15
N ARG A 124 3.44 -24.82 0.61
CA ARG A 124 3.91 -26.17 0.23
C ARG A 124 5.43 -26.32 0.40
N GLY A 125 5.96 -25.89 1.54
CA GLY A 125 7.39 -25.95 1.87
C GLY A 125 8.26 -24.87 1.21
N ASN A 126 7.71 -24.02 0.34
CA ASN A 126 8.48 -23.00 -0.38
C ASN A 126 8.18 -21.59 0.13
N PRO A 127 9.19 -20.72 0.31
CA PRO A 127 8.98 -19.33 0.72
C PRO A 127 8.37 -18.50 -0.43
N VAL A 128 7.29 -17.78 -0.12
CA VAL A 128 6.57 -16.90 -1.05
C VAL A 128 6.43 -15.49 -0.46
N TRP A 129 7.10 -14.53 -1.06
CA TRP A 129 6.89 -13.11 -0.79
C TRP A 129 5.71 -12.57 -1.59
N GLY A 130 5.01 -11.58 -1.02
CA GLY A 130 3.84 -10.98 -1.65
C GLY A 130 2.66 -11.94 -1.80
N TYR A 131 2.52 -12.92 -0.91
CA TYR A 131 1.47 -13.94 -1.02
C TYR A 131 0.06 -13.35 -1.09
N CYS A 132 -0.24 -12.32 -0.28
CA CYS A 132 -1.53 -11.62 -0.34
C CYS A 132 -1.77 -10.94 -1.70
N PHE A 133 -0.74 -10.32 -2.30
CA PHE A 133 -0.82 -9.74 -3.63
C PHE A 133 -1.09 -10.81 -4.69
N ARG A 134 -0.38 -11.94 -4.66
CA ARG A 134 -0.63 -13.07 -5.58
C ARG A 134 -2.08 -13.56 -5.47
N LYS A 135 -2.58 -13.69 -4.24
CA LYS A 135 -3.98 -14.08 -3.98
C LYS A 135 -4.99 -13.02 -4.42
N ALA A 136 -4.60 -11.76 -4.49
CA ALA A 136 -5.39 -10.66 -5.02
C ALA A 136 -5.26 -10.48 -6.55
N GLY A 137 -4.64 -11.44 -7.26
CA GLY A 137 -4.53 -11.42 -8.72
C GLY A 137 -3.28 -10.69 -9.27
N TRP A 138 -2.34 -10.31 -8.41
CA TRP A 138 -1.10 -9.69 -8.85
C TRP A 138 -0.11 -10.71 -9.40
N ARG A 139 0.67 -10.30 -10.40
CA ARG A 139 1.75 -11.10 -10.99
C ARG A 139 3.11 -10.46 -10.75
N PHE A 140 4.15 -11.30 -10.77
CA PHE A 140 5.54 -10.84 -10.73
C PHE A 140 5.90 -10.15 -12.06
N CYS A 141 6.58 -9.00 -12.01
CA CYS A 141 7.02 -8.29 -13.22
C CYS A 141 8.50 -7.90 -13.21
N GLY A 142 9.24 -8.20 -12.14
CA GLY A 142 10.69 -7.98 -12.12
C GLY A 142 11.25 -7.72 -10.74
N VAL A 143 12.50 -7.27 -10.71
CA VAL A 143 13.22 -6.91 -9.50
C VAL A 143 13.88 -5.54 -9.73
N SER A 144 13.74 -4.64 -8.77
CA SER A 144 14.36 -3.31 -8.84
C SER A 144 15.90 -3.41 -8.90
N LYS A 145 16.53 -2.55 -9.71
CA LYS A 145 17.97 -2.63 -10.00
C LYS A 145 18.84 -2.45 -8.75
N THR A 146 18.54 -1.43 -7.95
CA THR A 146 19.37 -0.98 -6.83
C THR A 146 19.11 -1.76 -5.55
N ARG A 147 17.86 -1.78 -5.08
CA ARG A 147 17.49 -2.36 -3.77
C ARG A 147 17.05 -3.83 -3.83
N LYS A 148 17.02 -4.44 -5.02
CA LYS A 148 16.60 -5.82 -5.25
C LYS A 148 15.19 -6.15 -4.72
N LEU A 149 14.33 -5.14 -4.62
CA LEU A 149 12.91 -5.30 -4.26
C LEU A 149 12.17 -6.07 -5.37
N ILE A 150 11.32 -7.01 -4.97
CA ILE A 150 10.40 -7.68 -5.90
C ILE A 150 9.38 -6.65 -6.38
N ILE A 151 9.15 -6.59 -7.70
CA ILE A 151 8.12 -5.78 -8.31
C ILE A 151 6.97 -6.69 -8.71
N MET A 152 5.77 -6.34 -8.27
CA MET A 152 4.53 -6.99 -8.69
C MET A 152 3.61 -5.97 -9.35
N GLU A 153 2.76 -6.45 -10.25
CA GLU A 153 1.78 -5.65 -10.96
C GLU A 153 0.42 -6.32 -11.06
N ALA A 154 -0.62 -5.51 -11.23
CA ALA A 154 -1.98 -5.94 -11.52
C ALA A 154 -2.62 -5.01 -12.55
N PHE A 155 -3.58 -5.56 -13.29
CA PHE A 155 -4.37 -4.86 -14.30
C PHE A 155 -5.84 -5.03 -13.98
N ALA A 156 -6.65 -4.05 -14.37
CA ALA A 156 -8.10 -4.21 -14.32
C ALA A 156 -8.50 -5.42 -15.18
N ALA A 157 -9.43 -6.21 -14.67
CA ALA A 157 -9.99 -7.36 -15.39
C ALA A 157 -10.85 -6.92 -16.57
#